data_AF-A0A536Z6G2-F1
#
_entry.id   AF-A0A536Z6G2-F1
#
_cell.length_a   1.000
_cell.length_b   1.000
_cell.length_c   1.000
_cell.angle_alpha   90.00
_cell.angle_beta   90.00
_cell.angle_gamma   90.00
#
_symmetry.space_group_name_H-M   'P 1'
#
loop_
_entity.id
_entity.type
_entity.pdbx_description
1 polymer ?
#
loop_
_entity_poly.entity_id
_entity_poly.type
_entity_poly.pdbx_seq_one_letter_code
_entity_poly.pdbx_strand_id
1 'polypeptide(L)'
;MDLAQDWIRHLKMLLDIAQELANEGVALCGHKYHALSFGSFSVEFGRSHYRVLCEWDGKESILSLSYSNVTNKAGPRQWIHDANISVPAKDVYAEIASNVLSMVQS
;
A
#
# COMPACT_ATOMS: atom_id res chain seq x y z
N MET A 1 21.48 5.48 10.85
CA MET A 1 20.37 4.81 10.14
C MET A 1 20.91 4.37 8.80
N ASP A 2 20.91 3.07 8.50
CA ASP A 2 21.49 2.53 7.27
C ASP A 2 20.39 2.42 6.21
N LEU A 3 20.34 3.41 5.30
CA LEU A 3 19.31 3.53 4.28
C LEU A 3 19.20 2.28 3.40
N ALA A 4 20.31 1.57 3.16
CA ALA A 4 20.31 0.35 2.37
C ALA A 4 19.58 -0.78 3.13
N GLN A 5 19.80 -0.90 4.43
CA GLN A 5 19.10 -1.88 5.27
C GLN A 5 17.61 -1.56 5.39
N ASP A 6 17.24 -0.29 5.47
CA ASP A 6 15.83 0.11 5.49
C ASP A 6 15.13 -0.22 4.17
N TRP A 7 15.78 0.01 3.02
CA TRP A 7 15.26 -0.38 1.71
C TRP A 7 15.09 -1.90 1.59
N ILE A 8 16.10 -2.67 2.01
CA ILE A 8 16.05 -4.14 2.00
C ILE A 8 14.91 -4.64 2.89
N ARG A 9 14.75 -4.06 4.08
CA ARG A 9 13.64 -4.38 4.98
C ARG A 9 12.30 -4.07 4.34
N HIS A 10 12.13 -2.90 3.72
CA HIS A 10 10.90 -2.54 3.02
C HIS A 10 10.56 -3.55 1.92
N LEU A 11 11.53 -3.92 1.06
CA LEU A 11 11.29 -4.89 -0.01
C LEU A 11 10.90 -6.28 0.50
N LYS A 12 11.51 -6.74 1.60
CA LYS A 12 11.16 -8.02 2.22
C LYS A 12 9.72 -8.00 2.74
N MET A 13 9.36 -6.98 3.52
CA MET A 13 8.00 -6.84 4.04
C MET A 13 6.97 -6.70 2.92
N LEU A 14 7.30 -5.95 1.85
CA LEU A 14 6.44 -5.79 0.69
C LEU A 14 6.25 -7.11 -0.08
N LEU A 15 7.31 -7.92 -0.20
CA LEU A 15 7.23 -9.25 -0.80
C LEU A 15 6.32 -10.17 0.01
N ASP A 16 6.46 -10.18 1.34
CA ASP A 16 5.66 -11.03 2.22
C ASP A 16 4.16 -10.72 2.07
N ILE A 17 3.77 -9.44 2.14
CA ILE A 17 2.36 -9.05 1.97
C ILE A 17 1.85 -9.28 0.55
N ALA A 18 2.71 -9.11 -0.48
CA ALA A 18 2.32 -9.37 -1.85
C ALA A 18 2.04 -10.87 -2.09
N GLN A 19 2.79 -11.76 -1.43
CA GLN A 19 2.54 -13.20 -1.48
C GLN A 19 1.22 -13.57 -0.79
N GLU A 20 0.96 -13.00 0.39
CA GLU A 20 -0.30 -13.21 1.11
C GLU A 20 -1.50 -12.78 0.27
N LEU A 21 -1.46 -11.55 -0.26
CA LEU A 21 -2.53 -10.98 -1.09
C LEU A 21 -2.69 -11.69 -2.44
N ALA A 22 -1.61 -12.24 -3.00
CA ALA A 22 -1.67 -13.02 -4.25
C ALA A 22 -2.48 -14.31 -4.09
N ASN A 23 -2.45 -14.96 -2.92
CA ASN A 23 -3.29 -16.12 -2.65
C ASN A 23 -4.79 -15.77 -2.68
N GLU A 24 -5.12 -14.51 -2.40
CA GLU A 24 -6.46 -13.95 -2.50
C GLU A 24 -6.72 -13.31 -3.88
N GLY A 25 -5.86 -13.53 -4.87
CA GLY A 25 -6.03 -13.02 -6.24
C GLY A 25 -5.85 -11.50 -6.37
N VAL A 26 -5.18 -10.86 -5.41
CA VAL A 26 -4.83 -9.43 -5.44
C VAL A 26 -3.38 -9.27 -5.84
N ALA A 27 -3.10 -8.42 -6.83
CA ALA A 27 -1.76 -8.20 -7.36
C ALA A 27 -1.14 -6.91 -6.82
N LEU A 28 0.16 -6.92 -6.53
CA LEU A 28 0.97 -5.72 -6.36
C LEU A 28 1.15 -5.05 -7.73
N CYS A 29 0.60 -3.85 -7.90
CA CYS A 29 0.59 -3.10 -9.16
C CYS A 29 1.71 -2.06 -9.24
N GLY A 30 2.21 -1.58 -8.10
CA GLY A 30 3.27 -0.58 -8.05
C GLY A 30 3.73 -0.29 -6.64
N HIS A 31 4.94 0.25 -6.51
CA HIS A 31 5.47 0.71 -5.24
C HIS A 31 6.45 1.86 -5.44
N LYS A 32 6.58 2.71 -4.43
CA LYS A 32 7.55 3.80 -4.37
C LYS A 32 7.98 4.01 -2.93
N TYR A 33 9.28 3.90 -2.65
CA TYR A 33 9.83 4.10 -1.32
C TYR A 33 10.70 5.35 -1.26
N HIS A 34 10.52 6.14 -0.19
CA HIS A 34 11.20 7.40 0.04
C HIS A 34 12.07 7.32 1.30
N ALA A 35 13.25 6.68 1.16
CA ALA A 35 14.18 6.46 2.27
C ALA A 35 14.61 7.76 2.97
N LEU A 36 14.75 8.86 2.22
CA LEU A 36 15.15 10.17 2.74
C LEU A 36 14.00 10.94 3.38
N SER A 37 12.76 10.46 3.24
CA SER A 37 11.56 11.06 3.82
C SER A 37 11.04 10.18 4.94
N PHE A 38 11.87 9.92 5.96
CA PHE A 38 11.50 9.11 7.13
C PHE A 38 11.00 7.69 6.79
N GLY A 39 11.40 7.14 5.64
CA GLY A 39 10.92 5.84 5.18
C GLY A 39 9.46 5.84 4.72
N SER A 40 8.88 6.99 4.39
CA SER A 40 7.56 7.08 3.77
C SER A 40 7.51 6.30 2.46
N PHE A 41 6.35 5.77 2.11
CA PHE A 41 6.18 5.01 0.87
C PHE A 41 4.74 5.00 0.38
N SER A 42 4.58 4.63 -0.88
CA SER A 42 3.28 4.31 -1.44
C SER A 42 3.32 2.95 -2.13
N VAL A 43 2.25 2.18 -1.97
CA VAL A 43 2.07 0.86 -2.60
C VAL A 43 0.67 0.77 -3.17
N GLU A 44 0.57 0.18 -4.36
CA GLU A 44 -0.70 -0.02 -5.05
C GLU A 44 -0.96 -1.51 -5.18
N PHE A 45 -2.10 -1.95 -4.68
CA PHE A 45 -2.62 -3.31 -4.84
C PHE A 45 -3.91 -3.29 -5.66
N GLY A 46 -4.29 -4.42 -6.24
CA GLY A 46 -5.63 -4.56 -6.77
C GLY A 46 -5.91 -5.77 -7.64
N ARG A 47 -7.15 -5.83 -8.12
CA ARG A 47 -7.69 -6.81 -9.07
C ARG A 47 -8.09 -6.10 -10.35
N SER A 48 -8.32 -6.81 -11.47
CA SER A 48 -8.63 -6.23 -12.80
C SER A 48 -9.18 -4.78 -12.79
N HIS A 49 -10.37 -4.57 -12.20
CA HIS A 49 -11.09 -3.29 -12.18
C HIS A 49 -11.07 -2.53 -10.85
N TYR A 50 -10.25 -2.95 -9.89
CA TYR A 50 -10.21 -2.35 -8.56
C TYR A 50 -8.76 -2.10 -8.14
N ARG A 51 -8.49 -0.94 -7.54
CA ARG A 51 -7.17 -0.59 -7.02
C ARG A 51 -7.30 -0.01 -5.62
N VAL A 52 -6.35 -0.35 -4.77
CA VAL A 52 -6.14 0.23 -3.46
C VAL A 52 -4.75 0.85 -3.45
N LEU A 53 -4.68 2.13 -3.10
CA LEU A 53 -3.46 2.87 -2.86
C LEU A 53 -3.29 3.04 -1.35
N CYS A 54 -2.18 2.55 -0.84
CA CYS A 54 -1.77 2.71 0.56
C CYS A 54 -0.57 3.63 0.60
N GLU A 55 -0.67 4.74 1.33
CA GLU A 55 0.41 5.72 1.48
C GLU A 55 0.78 5.83 2.95
N TRP A 56 2.03 5.52 3.25
CA TRP A 56 2.59 5.59 4.59
C TRP A 56 3.41 6.87 4.76
N ASP A 57 3.01 7.72 5.70
CA ASP A 57 3.83 8.82 6.19
C ASP A 57 4.67 8.33 7.40
N GLY A 58 5.96 8.08 7.15
CA GLY A 58 6.88 7.62 8.19
C GLY A 58 7.26 8.69 9.22
N LYS A 59 6.95 9.97 8.98
CA LYS A 59 7.18 11.05 9.93
C LYS A 59 6.03 11.15 10.93
N GLU A 60 4.80 11.16 10.42
CA GLU A 60 3.59 11.32 11.24
C GLU A 60 3.00 9.99 11.71
N SER A 61 3.52 8.86 11.19
CA SER A 61 3.00 7.52 11.46
C SER A 61 1.53 7.35 11.07
N ILE A 62 1.19 7.83 9.87
CA ILE A 62 -0.17 7.77 9.31
C ILE A 62 -0.18 6.93 8.04
N LEU A 63 -1.09 5.96 7.98
CA LEU A 63 -1.42 5.19 6.80
C LEU A 63 -2.69 5.76 6.16
N SER A 64 -2.55 6.34 4.98
CA SER A 64 -3.66 6.82 4.17
C SER A 64 -4.10 5.75 3.19
N LEU A 65 -5.39 5.48 3.13
CA LEU A 65 -5.98 4.51 2.23
C LEU A 65 -6.89 5.21 1.23
N SER A 66 -6.74 4.86 -0.04
CA SER A 66 -7.62 5.32 -1.12
C SER A 66 -7.91 4.16 -2.06
N TYR A 67 -9.07 4.15 -2.68
CA TYR A 67 -9.43 3.14 -3.68
C TYR A 67 -9.89 3.76 -4.99
N SER A 68 -9.92 2.94 -6.04
CA SER A 68 -10.41 3.34 -7.34
C SER A 68 -11.04 2.17 -8.08
N ASN A 69 -12.24 2.40 -8.62
CA ASN A 69 -12.85 1.52 -9.59
C ASN A 69 -12.32 1.87 -10.97
N VAL A 70 -11.47 1.01 -11.53
CA VAL A 70 -10.94 1.12 -12.89
C VAL A 70 -12.05 0.74 -13.88
N THR A 71 -13.00 1.64 -14.04
CA THR A 71 -14.11 1.55 -15.01
C THR A 71 -13.61 1.98 -16.38
N ASN A 72 -12.75 1.14 -16.97
CA ASN A 72 -12.44 1.03 -18.39
C ASN A 72 -12.80 2.26 -19.27
N LYS A 73 -12.13 3.40 -19.06
CA LYS A 73 -12.12 4.56 -19.96
C LYS A 73 -10.77 5.24 -19.82
N ALA A 74 -10.19 5.67 -20.94
CA ALA A 74 -8.84 6.20 -21.09
C ALA A 74 -8.59 7.57 -20.41
N GLY A 75 -9.15 7.79 -19.22
CA GLY A 75 -8.98 8.99 -18.39
C GLY A 75 -8.07 8.75 -17.17
N PRO A 76 -7.65 9.83 -16.50
CA PRO A 76 -6.89 9.73 -15.25
C PRO A 76 -7.71 8.95 -14.22
N ARG A 77 -7.04 8.05 -13.49
CA ARG A 77 -7.67 7.25 -12.44
C ARG A 77 -8.16 8.19 -11.33
N GLN A 78 -9.45 8.11 -10.99
CA GLN A 78 -10.00 8.84 -9.86
C GLN A 78 -9.82 8.03 -8.58
N TRP A 79 -9.09 8.59 -7.62
CA TRP A 79 -8.92 8.02 -6.29
C TRP A 79 -9.99 8.58 -5.34
N ILE A 80 -10.63 7.69 -4.61
CA ILE A 80 -11.56 8.02 -3.53
C ILE A 80 -10.82 7.74 -2.23
N HIS A 81 -10.60 8.79 -1.44
CA HIS A 81 -10.00 8.64 -0.12
C HIS A 81 -10.98 7.95 0.82
N ASP A 82 -10.49 6.95 1.55
CA ASP A 82 -11.30 6.16 2.47
C ASP A 82 -11.00 6.52 3.93
N ALA A 83 -9.74 6.38 4.34
CA ALA A 83 -9.35 6.53 5.73
C ALA A 83 -7.89 6.99 5.91
N ASN A 84 -7.64 7.61 7.07
CA ASN A 84 -6.31 7.80 7.64
C ASN A 84 -6.24 7.04 8.96
N ILE A 85 -5.26 6.17 9.09
CA ILE A 85 -5.07 5.30 10.25
C ILE A 85 -3.75 5.67 10.91
N SER A 86 -3.76 5.96 12.21
CA SER A 86 -2.51 6.07 12.97
C SER A 86 -2.02 4.67 13.29
N VAL A 87 -0.85 4.29 12.77
CA VAL A 87 -0.31 2.94 12.88
C VAL A 87 1.13 3.03 13.40
N PRO A 88 1.64 2.15 14.25
CA PRO A 88 3.07 2.11 14.51
C PRO A 88 3.83 1.62 13.27
N ALA A 89 5.01 2.18 12.98
CA ALA A 89 5.81 1.78 11.80
C ALA A 89 6.12 0.27 11.73
N LYS A 90 6.15 -0.43 12.87
CA LYS A 90 6.35 -1.89 12.94
C LYS A 90 5.14 -2.70 12.45
N ASP A 91 3.95 -2.11 12.47
CA ASP A 91 2.68 -2.81 12.21
C ASP A 91 2.08 -2.40 10.85
N VAL A 92 2.64 -1.39 10.17
CA VAL A 92 2.10 -0.82 8.93
C VAL A 92 1.83 -1.85 7.82
N TYR A 93 2.71 -2.83 7.62
CA TYR A 93 2.54 -3.82 6.55
C TYR A 93 1.39 -4.79 6.84
N ALA A 94 1.21 -5.18 8.10
CA ALA A 94 0.07 -6.01 8.51
C ALA A 94 -1.24 -5.22 8.35
N GLU A 95 -1.23 -3.93 8.71
CA GLU A 95 -2.39 -3.05 8.53
C GLU A 95 -2.75 -2.89 7.05
N ILE A 96 -1.74 -2.74 6.18
CA ILE A 96 -1.95 -2.70 4.71
C ILE A 96 -2.63 -3.98 4.22
N ALA A 97 -2.12 -5.16 4.60
CA ALA A 97 -2.69 -6.43 4.15
C ALA A 97 -4.17 -6.56 4.56
N SER A 98 -4.48 -6.29 5.82
CA SER A 98 -5.84 -6.32 6.37
C SER A 98 -6.80 -5.38 5.63
N ASN A 99 -6.40 -4.12 5.44
CA ASN A 99 -7.26 -3.12 4.80
C ASN A 99 -7.44 -3.36 3.30
N VAL A 100 -6.39 -3.78 2.60
CA VAL A 100 -6.49 -4.13 1.17
C VAL A 100 -7.51 -5.24 0.98
N LEU A 101 -7.45 -6.31 1.80
CA LEU A 101 -8.40 -7.43 1.72
C LEU A 101 -9.84 -6.98 1.96
N SER A 102 -10.07 -6.19 3.02
CA SER A 102 -11.39 -5.62 3.33
C SER A 102 -11.96 -4.82 2.15
N MET A 103 -11.13 -3.95 1.55
CA MET A 103 -11.55 -3.08 0.45
C MET A 103 -11.83 -3.84 -0.85
N VAL A 104 -11.05 -4.88 -1.18
CA VAL A 104 -11.27 -5.66 -2.41
C VAL A 104 -12.43 -6.68 -2.31
N GLN A 105 -12.91 -6.96 -1.11
CA GLN A 105 -14.03 -7.88 -0.84
C GLN A 105 -15.38 -7.15 -0.69
N SER A 106 -15.36 -5.82 -0.52
CA SER A 106 -16.54 -4.96 -0.37
C SER A 106 -17.21 -4.65 -1.70
#